data_AF-A0A1V5E9I9-F1
#
_entry.id   AF-A0A1V5E9I9-F1
#
_cell.length_a   1.000
_cell.length_b   1.000
_cell.length_c   1.000
_cell.angle_alpha   90.00
_cell.angle_beta   90.00
_cell.angle_gamma   90.00
#
_symmetry.space_group_name_H-M   'P 1'
#
loop_
_entity.id
_entity.type
_entity.pdbx_description
1 polymer ?
#
loop_
_entity_poly.entity_id
_entity_poly.type
_entity_poly.pdbx_seq_one_letter_code
_entity_poly.pdbx_strand_id
1 'polypeptide(L)' 'MALSGKYGKLDIPKVAPQEPVFVLRAQDALAATVIRMYQLLAESHKRPLAGDVDKEIRAFQEWTGPKKMPD' A
#
# COMPACT_ATOMS: atom_id res chain seq x y z
N MET A 1 10.61 7.63 -10.33
CA MET A 1 11.16 6.27 -10.54
C MET A 1 11.65 5.73 -9.21
N ALA A 2 10.99 4.70 -8.67
CA ALA A 2 11.36 4.10 -7.40
C ALA A 2 12.16 2.81 -7.64
N LEU A 3 13.31 2.69 -6.95
CA LEU A 3 14.13 1.48 -6.95
C LEU A 3 13.80 0.65 -5.71
N SER A 4 13.22 -0.53 -5.91
CA SER A 4 13.00 -1.49 -4.84
C SER A 4 14.04 -2.61 -4.95
N GLY A 5 14.77 -2.89 -3.87
CA GLY A 5 15.65 -4.05 -3.80
C GLY A 5 14.90 -5.39 -3.95
N LYS A 6 13.62 -5.44 -3.54
CA LYS A 6 12.78 -6.65 -3.60
C LYS A 6 11.97 -6.77 -4.90
N TYR A 7 11.59 -5.64 -5.52
CA TYR A 7 10.63 -5.61 -6.64
C TYR A 7 11.19 -5.01 -7.94
N GLY A 8 12.47 -4.64 -7.98
CA GLY A 8 13.10 -4.07 -9.17
C GLY A 8 12.67 -2.62 -9.44
N LYS A 9 12.50 -2.28 -10.73
CA LYS A 9 12.12 -0.93 -11.18
C LYS A 9 10.60 -0.78 -11.17
N LEU A 10 10.10 0.14 -10.35
CA LEU A 10 8.69 0.52 -10.34
C LEU A 10 8.55 1.93 -10.92
N ASP A 11 7.72 2.05 -11.96
CA ASP A 11 7.32 3.35 -12.50
C ASP A 11 6.05 3.81 -11.78
N ILE A 12 6.25 4.63 -10.74
CA ILE A 12 5.17 5.17 -9.92
C ILE A 12 5.05 6.66 -10.26
N PRO A 13 3.90 7.11 -10.80
CA PRO A 13 3.67 8.51 -11.09
C PRO A 13 3.87 9.36 -9.84
N LYS A 14 4.43 10.56 -10.02
CA LYS A 14 4.62 11.56 -8.96
C LYS A 14 5.58 11.14 -7.83
N VAL A 15 6.37 10.08 -8.02
CA VAL A 15 7.45 9.67 -7.10
C VAL A 15 8.80 10.09 -7.69
N ALA A 16 9.56 10.88 -6.93
CA ALA A 16 10.84 11.40 -7.37
C ALA A 16 11.87 10.27 -7.60
N PRO A 17 12.88 10.48 -8.47
CA PRO A 17 14.03 9.58 -8.51
C PRO A 17 14.65 9.46 -7.11
N GLN A 18 14.84 8.23 -6.63
CA GLN A 18 15.42 7.90 -5.30
C GLN A 18 14.53 8.13 -4.07
N GLU A 19 13.26 8.52 -4.24
CA GLU A 19 12.33 8.55 -3.12
C GLU A 19 12.09 7.13 -2.59
N PRO A 20 12.25 6.89 -1.27
CA PRO A 20 12.03 5.57 -0.69
C PRO A 20 10.54 5.21 -0.77
N VAL A 21 10.25 4.05 -1.33
CA VAL A 21 8.89 3.52 -1.45
C VAL A 21 8.77 2.20 -0.73
N PHE A 22 7.73 2.07 0.09
CA PHE A 22 7.32 0.80 0.68
C PHE A 22 6.12 0.22 -0.09
N VAL A 23 6.22 -1.03 -0.51
CA VAL A 23 5.20 -1.68 -1.35
C VAL A 23 4.52 -2.79 -0.56
N LEU A 24 3.20 -2.64 -0.39
CA LEU A 24 2.32 -3.68 0.12
C LEU A 24 1.73 -4.46 -1.06
N ARG A 25 1.74 -5.79 -0.95
CA ARG A 25 1.18 -6.67 -1.98
C ARG A 25 -0.13 -7.26 -1.47
N ALA A 26 -1.10 -7.49 -2.37
CA ALA A 26 -2.33 -8.18 -1.99
C ALA A 26 -2.08 -9.60 -1.45
N GLN A 27 -0.96 -10.24 -1.81
CA GLN A 27 -0.53 -11.51 -1.23
C GLN A 27 -0.17 -11.42 0.26
N ASP A 28 0.25 -10.26 0.76
CA ASP A 28 0.65 -10.10 2.15
C ASP A 28 -0.60 -10.09 3.05
N ALA A 29 -0.65 -11.04 4.00
CA ALA A 29 -1.74 -11.18 4.95
C ALA A 29 -1.87 -9.96 5.89
N LEU A 30 -0.81 -9.18 6.11
CA LEU A 30 -0.81 -8.01 6.98
C LEU A 30 -1.16 -6.71 6.24
N ALA A 31 -1.12 -6.70 4.90
CA ALA A 31 -1.21 -5.47 4.12
C ALA A 31 -2.51 -4.69 4.35
N ALA A 32 -3.68 -5.35 4.36
CA ALA A 32 -4.96 -4.67 4.58
C ALA A 32 -5.00 -3.95 5.94
N THR A 33 -4.43 -4.57 6.98
CA THR A 33 -4.34 -3.98 8.32
C THR A 33 -3.41 -2.76 8.33
N VAL A 34 -2.27 -2.84 7.65
CA VAL A 34 -1.34 -1.69 7.54
C VAL A 34 -1.99 -0.53 6.79
N ILE A 35 -2.72 -0.81 5.70
CA ILE A 35 -3.47 0.22 4.96
C ILE A 35 -4.53 0.86 5.88
N ARG A 36 -5.23 0.07 6.71
CA ARG A 36 -6.19 0.59 7.69
C ARG A 36 -5.53 1.49 8.73
N MET A 37 -4.34 1.16 9.22
CA MET A 37 -3.58 2.03 10.13
C MET A 37 -3.25 3.37 9.46
N TYR A 38 -2.84 3.34 8.19
CA TYR A 38 -2.56 4.57 7.44
C TYR A 38 -3.82 5.43 7.26
N GLN A 39 -4.97 4.80 6.99
CA GLN A 39 -6.26 5.49 6.93
C GLN A 39 -6.59 6.22 8.24
N LEU A 40 -6.46 5.56 9.38
CA LEU A 40 -6.71 6.18 10.70
C LEU A 40 -5.83 7.41 10.94
N LEU A 41 -4.57 7.37 10.50
CA LEU A 41 -3.68 8.54 10.56
C LEU A 41 -4.10 9.65 9.58
N ALA A 42 -4.54 9.29 8.38
CA ALA A 42 -5.06 10.28 7.44
C ALA A 42 -6.32 10.99 7.99
N GLU A 43 -7.23 10.23 8.62
CA GLU A 43 -8.45 10.74 9.27
C GLU A 43 -8.12 11.70 10.42
N SER A 44 -7.18 11.32 11.30
CA SER A 44 -6.81 12.17 12.45
C SER A 44 -6.23 13.52 12.02
N HIS A 45 -5.61 13.57 10.84
CA HIS A 45 -5.11 14.81 10.21
C HIS A 45 -6.09 15.45 9.21
N LYS A 46 -7.35 15.00 9.16
CA LYS A 46 -8.43 15.49 8.28
C LYS A 46 -8.02 15.51 6.80
N ARG A 47 -7.26 14.52 6.36
CA ARG A 47 -6.82 14.40 4.97
C ARG A 47 -7.91 13.75 4.10
N PRO A 48 -8.24 14.31 2.92
CA PRO A 48 -9.25 13.74 2.02
C PRO A 48 -8.96 12.29 1.60
N LEU A 49 -7.67 11.93 1.52
CA LEU A 49 -7.20 10.60 1.15
C LEU A 49 -7.81 9.47 2.02
N ALA A 50 -8.20 9.75 3.27
CA ALA A 50 -8.84 8.76 4.13
C ALA A 50 -10.06 8.08 3.50
N GLY A 51 -10.87 8.83 2.72
CA GLY A 51 -12.04 8.27 2.03
C GLY A 51 -11.68 7.44 0.79
N ASP A 52 -10.53 7.69 0.17
CA ASP A 52 -10.08 6.94 -0.99
C ASP A 52 -9.45 5.60 -0.59
N VAL A 53 -8.87 5.52 0.61
CA VAL A 53 -8.16 4.33 1.11
C VAL A 53 -9.09 3.13 1.32
N ASP A 54 -10.38 3.34 1.60
CA ASP A 54 -11.35 2.23 1.75
C ASP A 54 -11.44 1.33 0.51
N LYS A 55 -11.29 1.91 -0.69
CA LYS A 55 -11.31 1.16 -1.95
C LYS A 55 -10.10 0.22 -2.05
N GLU A 56 -8.94 0.70 -1.62
CA GLU A 56 -7.71 -0.10 -1.61
C GLU A 56 -7.80 -1.23 -0.58
N ILE A 57 -8.35 -0.98 0.61
CA ILE A 57 -8.57 -2.03 1.62
C ILE A 57 -9.45 -3.15 1.05
N ARG A 58 -10.57 -2.79 0.41
CA ARG A 58 -11.46 -3.78 -0.23
C ARG A 58 -10.75 -4.56 -1.32
N ALA A 59 -10.03 -3.88 -2.22
CA ALA A 59 -9.27 -4.54 -3.27
C ALA A 59 -8.27 -5.58 -2.71
N PHE A 60 -7.61 -5.25 -1.60
CA PHE A 60 -6.70 -6.20 -0.93
C PHE A 60 -7.46 -7.37 -0.28
N GLN A 61 -8.62 -7.13 0.33
CA GLN A 61 -9.42 -8.18 0.98
C GLN A 61 -10.08 -9.14 -0.02
N GLU A 62 -10.58 -8.62 -1.13
CA GLU A 62 -11.30 -9.36 -2.16
C GLU A 62 -10.36 -10.09 -3.15
N TRP A 63 -9.06 -9.79 -3.12
CA TRP A 63 -8.08 -10.45 -3.95
C TRP A 63 -8.00 -11.95 -3.64
N THR A 64 -8.36 -12.78 -4.63
CA THR A 64 -8.53 -14.23 -4.51
C THR A 64 -7.25 -15.05 -4.62
N GLY A 65 -6.11 -14.40 -4.85
CA GLY A 65 -4.81 -15.07 -4.93
C GLY A 65 -4.32 -15.58 -3.58
N PRO A 66 -3.26 -16.41 -3.57
CA PRO A 66 -2.75 -17.02 -2.34
C PRO A 66 -2.18 -15.95 -1.39
N LYS A 67 -2.76 -15.87 -0.19
CA LYS A 67 -2.26 -15.05 0.92
C LYS A 67 -1.09 -15.75 1.62
N LYS A 68 -0.08 -14.98 1.99
CA LYS A 68 1.12 -15.45 2.69
C LYS A 68 1.48 -14.46 3.79
N MET A 69 2.08 -14.94 4.86
CA MET A 69 2.79 -14.03 5.75
C MET A 69 4.00 -13.45 5.02
N PRO A 70 4.28 -12.14 5.21
CA PRO A 70 5.46 -11.53 4.62
C PRO A 70 6.73 -12.17 5.18
N ASP A 71 7.73 -12.35 4.32
CA ASP A 71 9.06 -12.85 4.68
C ASP A 71 9.80 -11.91 5.63
#